data_AF-A0AA35UBL0-F1
#
_entry.id   AF-A0AA35UBL0-F1
#
_cell.length_a   1.000
_cell.length_b   1.000
_cell.length_c   1.000
_cell.angle_alpha   90.00
_cell.angle_beta   90.00
_cell.angle_gamma   90.00
#
_symmetry.space_group_name_H-M   'P 1'
#
loop_
_entity.id
_entity.type
_entity.pdbx_description
1 polymer ?
#
loop_
_entity_poly.entity_id
_entity_poly.type
_entity_poly.pdbx_seq_one_letter_code
_entity_poly.pdbx_strand_id
1 'polypeptide(L)'
;MHEANPNQITQKLLNLIESNLFTFGITALILVNAITLGLETDQSITARYGGLLHWIDRIILVLFSIELLLKFYVYRFRFFRSGWNLFDLAIVAIAWAPTSGALTVLRALRILRVLRLISVVPQLRRVVSAIGHSIPGMVSVVGVLGLIFYVASVLATKLFGTYPDPNMQEWFGSIGASAYTLFQIMTLESWSMGVVRPTMELFPWAWSFFIPFIIITSFAVLNFFIGIIVDSMQIVQKQEETISDEENKHITMREYKLLKKQLDLLTTKLGELQNQRENN
;
A
#
# COMPACT_ATOMS: atom_id res chain seq x y z
N MET A 1 -40.34 26.99 10.92
CA MET A 1 -38.95 26.75 10.46
C MET A 1 -38.50 25.44 11.07
N HIS A 2 -38.27 24.43 10.24
CA HIS A 2 -38.04 23.05 10.65
C HIS A 2 -36.55 22.89 11.00
N GLU A 3 -36.20 22.94 12.29
CA GLU A 3 -34.85 22.62 12.76
C GLU A 3 -34.63 21.12 12.55
N ALA A 4 -34.00 20.78 11.43
CA ALA A 4 -33.64 19.42 11.11
C ALA A 4 -32.60 18.92 12.14
N ASN A 5 -33.00 17.90 12.90
CA ASN A 5 -32.21 17.24 13.93
C ASN A 5 -30.81 16.87 13.37
N PRO A 6 -29.69 17.30 14.00
CA PRO A 6 -28.34 17.13 13.45
C PRO A 6 -27.99 15.68 13.06
N ASN A 7 -28.62 14.70 13.72
CA ASN A 7 -28.44 13.28 13.42
C ASN A 7 -29.12 12.84 12.11
N GLN A 8 -30.25 13.44 11.71
CA GLN A 8 -30.96 13.08 10.47
C GLN A 8 -30.26 13.63 9.22
N ILE A 9 -29.75 14.86 9.27
CA ILE A 9 -28.98 15.43 8.16
C ILE A 9 -27.70 14.62 7.94
N THR A 10 -26.99 14.30 9.02
CA THR A 10 -25.75 13.51 8.97
C THR A 10 -26.00 12.11 8.41
N GLN A 11 -27.11 11.45 8.77
CA GLN A 11 -27.46 10.15 8.21
C GLN A 11 -27.84 10.21 6.73
N LYS A 12 -28.59 11.24 6.28
CA LYS A 12 -28.89 11.41 4.85
C LYS A 12 -27.62 11.67 4.03
N LEU A 13 -26.70 12.47 4.56
CA LEU A 13 -25.40 12.70 3.92
C LEU A 13 -24.54 11.43 3.88
N LEU A 14 -24.55 10.64 4.95
CA LEU A 14 -23.83 9.37 4.99
C LEU A 14 -24.37 8.39 3.93
N ASN A 15 -25.69 8.25 3.82
CA ASN A 15 -26.32 7.41 2.79
C ASN A 15 -26.02 7.91 1.36
N LEU A 16 -25.90 9.23 1.17
CA LEU A 16 -25.51 9.81 -0.12
C LEU A 16 -24.06 9.48 -0.46
N ILE A 17 -23.13 9.69 0.48
CA ILE A 17 -21.68 9.46 0.29
C ILE A 17 -21.39 7.98 0.05
N GLU A 18 -22.08 7.09 0.75
CA GLU A 18 -21.91 5.64 0.63
C GLU A 18 -22.69 5.04 -0.56
N SER A 19 -23.45 5.86 -1.29
CA SER A 19 -24.19 5.37 -2.46
C SER A 19 -23.26 5.01 -3.62
N ASN A 20 -23.61 3.93 -4.32
CA ASN A 20 -22.88 3.49 -5.53
C ASN A 20 -22.91 4.56 -6.63
N LEU A 21 -23.99 5.34 -6.74
CA LEU A 21 -24.11 6.41 -7.72
C LEU A 21 -23.13 7.55 -7.44
N PHE A 22 -22.99 7.96 -6.17
CA PHE A 22 -22.02 8.96 -5.77
C PHE A 22 -20.59 8.47 -6.04
N THR A 23 -20.28 7.23 -5.63
CA THR A 23 -18.96 6.61 -5.88
C THR A 23 -18.65 6.52 -7.38
N PHE A 24 -19.63 6.12 -8.19
CA PHE A 24 -19.50 6.07 -9.65
C PHE A 24 -19.29 7.47 -10.25
N GLY A 25 -20.03 8.48 -9.79
CA GLY A 25 -19.85 9.87 -10.21
C GLY A 25 -18.45 10.41 -9.91
N ILE A 26 -17.94 10.17 -8.70
CA ILE A 26 -16.57 10.54 -8.32
C ILE A 26 -15.54 9.78 -9.18
N THR A 27 -15.77 8.48 -9.42
CA THR A 27 -14.89 7.68 -10.26
C THR A 27 -14.84 8.20 -11.70
N ALA A 28 -15.98 8.57 -12.28
CA ALA A 28 -16.06 9.18 -13.60
C ALA A 28 -15.31 10.52 -13.66
N LEU A 29 -15.44 11.37 -12.63
CA LEU A 29 -14.68 12.62 -12.54
C LEU A 29 -13.17 12.39 -12.48
N ILE A 30 -12.72 11.35 -11.76
CA ILE A 30 -11.29 10.98 -11.71
C ILE A 30 -10.80 10.53 -13.09
N LEU A 31 -11.58 9.72 -13.81
CA LEU A 31 -11.22 9.28 -15.16
C LEU A 31 -11.13 10.45 -16.15
N VAL A 32 -12.11 11.37 -16.11
CA VAL A 32 -12.07 12.60 -16.90
C VAL A 32 -10.82 13.41 -16.55
N ASN A 33 -10.48 13.55 -15.25
CA ASN A 33 -9.30 14.29 -14.82
C ASN A 33 -7.98 13.64 -15.28
N ALA A 34 -7.92 12.31 -15.29
CA ALA A 34 -6.77 11.58 -15.78
C ALA A 34 -6.58 11.78 -17.29
N ILE A 35 -7.66 11.75 -18.07
CA ILE A 35 -7.64 12.03 -19.51
C ILE A 35 -7.20 13.48 -19.76
N THR A 36 -7.78 14.46 -19.05
CA THR A 36 -7.39 15.86 -19.22
C THR A 36 -5.91 16.09 -18.93
N LEU A 37 -5.37 15.41 -17.92
CA LEU A 37 -3.95 15.50 -17.59
C LEU A 37 -3.04 14.88 -18.67
N GLY A 38 -3.46 13.75 -19.26
CA GLY A 38 -2.77 13.18 -20.42
C GLY A 38 -2.76 14.13 -21.61
N LEU A 39 -3.89 14.80 -21.88
CA LEU A 39 -3.99 15.81 -22.94
C LEU A 39 -3.14 17.06 -22.68
N GLU A 40 -3.02 17.48 -21.41
CA GLU A 40 -2.15 18.60 -21.02
C GLU A 40 -0.65 18.33 -21.26
N THR A 41 -0.26 17.05 -21.39
CA THR A 41 1.13 16.67 -21.65
C THR A 41 1.57 16.96 -23.09
N ASP A 42 0.61 17.01 -24.04
CA ASP A 42 0.88 17.35 -25.42
C ASP A 42 0.87 18.87 -25.62
N GLN A 43 2.01 19.42 -26.06
CA GLN A 43 2.18 20.85 -26.28
C GLN A 43 1.23 21.40 -27.37
N SER A 44 0.90 20.60 -28.38
CA SER A 44 0.01 21.01 -29.48
C SER A 44 -1.45 21.14 -29.03
N ILE A 45 -1.88 20.27 -28.12
CA ILE A 45 -3.23 20.26 -27.55
C ILE A 45 -3.35 21.39 -26.52
N THR A 46 -2.35 21.54 -25.65
CA THR A 46 -2.31 22.61 -24.65
C THR A 46 -2.30 23.99 -25.29
N ALA A 47 -1.63 24.18 -26.42
CA ALA A 47 -1.65 25.45 -27.14
C ALA A 47 -3.04 25.84 -27.67
N ARG A 48 -3.89 24.86 -28.05
CA ARG A 48 -5.23 25.10 -28.61
C ARG A 48 -6.35 25.06 -27.57
N TYR A 49 -6.24 24.18 -26.58
CA TYR A 49 -7.30 23.87 -25.61
C TYR A 49 -6.87 24.02 -24.15
N GLY A 50 -5.65 24.49 -23.86
CA GLY A 50 -5.11 24.57 -22.50
C GLY A 50 -6.00 25.35 -21.53
N GLY A 51 -6.61 26.46 -21.98
CA GLY A 51 -7.54 27.22 -21.15
C GLY A 51 -8.78 26.41 -20.70
N LEU A 52 -9.32 25.59 -21.60
CA LEU A 52 -10.47 24.73 -21.31
C LEU A 52 -10.07 23.55 -20.41
N LEU A 53 -8.91 22.93 -20.68
CA LEU A 53 -8.36 21.84 -19.85
C LEU A 53 -8.11 22.29 -18.41
N HIS A 54 -7.47 23.46 -18.22
CA HIS A 54 -7.23 24.03 -16.89
C HIS A 54 -8.52 24.40 -16.17
N TRP A 55 -9.56 24.82 -16.90
CA TRP A 55 -10.85 25.15 -16.31
C TRP A 55 -11.59 23.89 -15.82
N ILE A 56 -11.60 22.83 -16.63
CA ILE A 56 -12.12 21.52 -16.24
C ILE A 56 -11.38 21.00 -15.01
N ASP A 57 -10.05 21.08 -15.02
CA ASP A 57 -9.22 20.64 -13.92
C ASP A 57 -9.55 21.35 -12.60
N ARG A 58 -9.71 22.67 -12.66
CA ARG A 58 -10.06 23.48 -11.49
C ARG A 58 -11.46 23.13 -10.96
N ILE A 59 -12.44 22.90 -11.83
CA ILE A 59 -13.78 22.47 -11.42
C ILE A 59 -13.73 21.13 -10.71
N ILE A 60 -13.02 20.16 -11.29
CA ILE A 60 -12.88 18.83 -10.71
C ILE A 60 -12.21 18.92 -9.33
N LEU A 61 -11.16 19.74 -9.18
CA LEU A 61 -10.51 19.97 -7.89
C LEU A 61 -11.47 20.57 -6.85
N VAL A 62 -12.32 21.52 -7.23
CA VAL A 62 -13.32 22.11 -6.33
C VAL A 62 -14.35 21.08 -5.91
N LEU A 63 -14.89 20.29 -6.85
CA LEU A 63 -15.85 19.21 -6.56
C LEU A 63 -15.27 18.19 -5.57
N PHE A 64 -14.01 17.83 -5.77
CA PHE A 64 -13.27 16.96 -4.85
C PHE A 64 -13.03 17.57 -3.48
N SER A 65 -12.79 18.88 -3.40
CA SER A 65 -12.63 19.56 -2.13
C SER A 65 -13.95 19.56 -1.35
N ILE A 66 -15.07 19.77 -2.05
CA ILE A 66 -16.42 19.67 -1.47
C ILE A 66 -16.69 18.26 -0.97
N GLU A 67 -16.41 17.24 -1.77
CA GLU A 67 -16.57 15.83 -1.39
C GLU A 67 -15.76 15.48 -0.13
N LEU A 68 -14.51 15.96 -0.05
CA LEU A 68 -13.67 15.77 1.13
C LEU A 68 -14.22 16.49 2.38
N LEU A 69 -14.71 17.72 2.22
CA LEU A 69 -15.34 18.48 3.31
C LEU A 69 -16.62 17.80 3.81
N LEU A 70 -17.43 17.23 2.91
CA LEU A 70 -18.62 16.44 3.27
C LEU A 70 -18.23 15.19 4.06
N LYS A 71 -17.22 14.44 3.60
CA LYS A 71 -16.67 13.30 4.36
C LYS A 71 -16.16 13.74 5.74
N PHE A 72 -15.44 14.85 5.82
CA PHE A 72 -14.95 15.39 7.08
C PHE A 72 -16.09 15.74 8.04
N TYR A 73 -17.14 16.40 7.54
CA TYR A 73 -18.31 16.77 8.34
C TYR A 73 -19.07 15.54 8.88
N VAL A 74 -19.25 14.51 8.05
CA VAL A 74 -19.96 13.27 8.43
C VAL A 74 -19.13 12.39 9.36
N TYR A 75 -17.87 12.13 9.03
CA TYR A 75 -17.03 11.20 9.80
C TYR A 75 -16.33 11.87 11.00
N ARG A 76 -16.19 13.20 11.04
CA ARG A 76 -15.57 13.96 12.13
C ARG A 76 -14.20 13.37 12.52
N PHE A 77 -13.95 13.07 13.80
CA PHE A 77 -12.71 12.44 14.26
C PHE A 77 -12.43 11.05 13.66
N ARG A 78 -13.46 10.32 13.19
CA ARG A 78 -13.27 9.04 12.50
C ARG A 78 -12.60 9.24 11.13
N PHE A 79 -12.69 10.44 10.55
CA PHE A 79 -12.04 10.77 9.29
C PHE A 79 -10.54 10.48 9.35
N PHE A 80 -9.85 10.94 10.41
CA PHE A 80 -8.41 10.77 10.59
C PHE A 80 -7.96 9.35 10.93
N ARG A 81 -8.89 8.45 11.29
CA ARG A 81 -8.58 7.03 11.52
C ARG A 81 -8.51 6.21 10.23
N SER A 82 -8.99 6.76 9.11
CA SER A 82 -8.95 6.10 7.80
C SER A 82 -7.72 6.58 7.01
N GLY A 83 -6.78 5.67 6.73
CA GLY A 83 -5.61 5.98 5.90
C GLY A 83 -5.97 6.51 4.50
N TRP A 84 -7.09 6.05 3.94
CA TRP A 84 -7.59 6.51 2.64
C TRP A 84 -8.10 7.96 2.66
N ASN A 85 -8.75 8.36 3.75
CA ASN A 85 -9.23 9.73 3.91
C ASN A 85 -8.05 10.70 4.13
N LEU A 86 -7.02 10.26 4.88
CA LEU A 86 -5.80 11.04 5.07
C LEU A 86 -5.02 11.18 3.75
N PHE A 87 -4.98 10.12 2.94
CA PHE A 87 -4.42 10.14 1.60
C PHE A 87 -5.16 11.13 0.68
N ASP A 88 -6.49 11.07 0.63
CA ASP A 88 -7.30 12.02 -0.14
C ASP A 88 -7.05 13.47 0.31
N LEU A 89 -6.95 13.71 1.63
CA LEU A 89 -6.64 15.03 2.18
C LEU A 89 -5.27 15.52 1.73
N ALA A 90 -4.23 14.69 1.80
CA ALA A 90 -2.88 15.04 1.36
C ALA A 90 -2.84 15.40 -0.13
N ILE A 91 -3.52 14.62 -0.97
CA ILE A 91 -3.60 14.87 -2.40
C ILE A 91 -4.32 16.19 -2.71
N VAL A 92 -5.48 16.44 -2.09
CA VAL A 92 -6.23 17.69 -2.30
C VAL A 92 -5.42 18.89 -1.80
N ALA A 93 -4.70 18.75 -0.68
CA ALA A 93 -3.82 19.79 -0.16
C ALA A 93 -2.66 20.12 -1.13
N ILE A 94 -1.99 19.10 -1.70
CA ILE A 94 -0.94 19.29 -2.71
C ILE A 94 -1.51 19.95 -3.98
N ALA A 95 -2.73 19.60 -4.37
CA ALA A 95 -3.38 20.18 -5.55
C ALA A 95 -3.69 21.68 -5.38
N TRP A 96 -4.04 22.13 -4.16
CA TRP A 96 -4.24 23.54 -3.84
C TRP A 96 -2.94 24.31 -3.52
N ALA A 97 -1.81 23.62 -3.35
CA ALA A 97 -0.55 24.25 -2.97
C ALA A 97 -0.16 25.35 -3.98
N PRO A 98 0.31 26.54 -3.53
CA PRO A 98 0.64 27.66 -4.41
C PRO A 98 1.67 27.29 -5.50
N THR A 99 1.51 27.86 -6.69
CA THR A 99 2.37 27.59 -7.85
C THR A 99 3.67 28.39 -7.89
N SER A 100 3.83 29.35 -6.97
CA SER A 100 4.94 30.31 -6.92
C SER A 100 5.96 29.95 -5.82
N GLY A 101 7.26 30.06 -6.13
CA GLY A 101 8.36 29.92 -5.18
C GLY A 101 9.16 28.61 -5.29
N ALA A 102 9.93 28.30 -4.25
CA ALA A 102 10.89 27.18 -4.19
C ALA A 102 10.27 25.76 -4.25
N LEU A 103 8.94 25.66 -4.25
CA LEU A 103 8.20 24.39 -4.22
C LEU A 103 7.71 23.98 -5.62
N THR A 104 8.54 24.19 -6.65
CA THR A 104 8.22 23.80 -8.04
C THR A 104 7.95 22.31 -8.18
N VAL A 105 8.56 21.47 -7.34
CA VAL A 105 8.29 20.02 -7.28
C VAL A 105 6.83 19.73 -6.93
N LEU A 106 6.19 20.51 -6.04
CA LEU A 106 4.78 20.32 -5.70
C LEU A 106 3.85 20.49 -6.91
N ARG A 107 4.27 21.29 -7.91
CA ARG A 107 3.54 21.41 -9.19
C ARG A 107 3.50 20.06 -9.91
N ALA A 108 4.65 19.39 -10.01
CA ALA A 108 4.74 18.09 -10.66
C ALA A 108 3.95 17.03 -9.88
N LEU A 109 3.98 17.07 -8.53
CA LEU A 109 3.24 16.14 -7.69
C LEU A 109 1.71 16.22 -7.82
N ARG A 110 1.16 17.25 -8.49
CA ARG A 110 -0.28 17.31 -8.76
C ARG A 110 -0.76 16.15 -9.64
N ILE A 111 0.12 15.53 -10.44
CA ILE A 111 -0.20 14.30 -11.18
C ILE A 111 -0.64 13.16 -10.26
N LEU A 112 -0.16 13.16 -9.01
CA LEU A 112 -0.52 12.16 -8.02
C LEU A 112 -2.01 12.17 -7.68
N ARG A 113 -2.76 13.23 -8.02
CA ARG A 113 -4.22 13.22 -7.81
C ARG A 113 -4.96 12.14 -8.57
N VAL A 114 -4.40 11.65 -9.68
CA VAL A 114 -4.92 10.48 -10.40
C VAL A 114 -4.89 9.23 -9.53
N LEU A 115 -3.96 9.13 -8.57
CA LEU A 115 -3.88 8.04 -7.60
C LEU A 115 -5.09 7.98 -6.66
N ARG A 116 -5.93 9.03 -6.60
CA ARG A 116 -7.20 8.95 -5.87
C ARG A 116 -8.13 7.89 -6.43
N LEU A 117 -7.94 7.45 -7.68
CA LEU A 117 -8.63 6.27 -8.20
C LEU A 117 -8.43 5.06 -7.27
N ILE A 118 -7.22 4.88 -6.74
CA ILE A 118 -6.89 3.83 -5.76
C ILE A 118 -7.76 3.98 -4.51
N SER A 119 -7.89 5.22 -4.03
CA SER A 119 -8.69 5.51 -2.85
C SER A 119 -10.20 5.47 -3.10
N VAL A 120 -10.73 5.48 -4.33
CA VAL A 120 -12.19 5.45 -4.54
C VAL A 120 -12.65 4.06 -4.97
N VAL A 121 -11.82 3.34 -5.73
CA VAL A 121 -12.14 2.01 -6.26
C VAL A 121 -11.80 0.93 -5.22
N PRO A 122 -12.79 0.21 -4.66
CA PRO A 122 -12.55 -0.76 -3.59
C PRO A 122 -11.59 -1.89 -3.98
N GLN A 123 -11.59 -2.29 -5.25
CA GLN A 123 -10.68 -3.32 -5.78
C GLN A 123 -9.22 -2.86 -5.71
N LEU A 124 -8.92 -1.62 -6.11
CA LEU A 124 -7.58 -1.04 -6.02
C LEU A 124 -7.16 -0.85 -4.57
N ARG A 125 -8.07 -0.40 -3.70
CA ARG A 125 -7.82 -0.36 -2.25
C ARG A 125 -7.39 -1.72 -1.73
N ARG A 126 -8.10 -2.80 -2.10
CA ARG A 126 -7.77 -4.17 -1.67
C ARG A 126 -6.38 -4.58 -2.11
N VAL A 127 -6.01 -4.35 -3.37
CA VAL A 127 -4.68 -4.68 -3.91
C VAL A 127 -3.59 -3.94 -3.14
N VAL A 128 -3.71 -2.62 -2.98
CA VAL A 128 -2.70 -1.81 -2.27
C VAL A 128 -2.66 -2.13 -0.78
N SER A 129 -3.82 -2.40 -0.17
CA SER A 129 -3.88 -2.82 1.23
C SER A 129 -3.18 -4.18 1.40
N ALA A 130 -3.40 -5.13 0.51
CA ALA A 130 -2.74 -6.44 0.57
C ALA A 130 -1.21 -6.31 0.53
N ILE A 131 -0.68 -5.49 -0.38
CA ILE A 131 0.76 -5.16 -0.43
C ILE A 131 1.22 -4.56 0.90
N GLY A 132 0.45 -3.61 1.45
CA GLY A 132 0.76 -2.96 2.71
C GLY A 132 0.78 -3.90 3.93
N HIS A 133 -0.10 -4.91 3.97
CA HIS A 133 -0.15 -5.88 5.07
C HIS A 133 1.05 -6.83 5.09
N SER A 134 1.72 -7.03 3.95
CA SER A 134 2.95 -7.84 3.87
C SER A 134 4.19 -7.09 4.38
N ILE A 135 4.20 -5.75 4.37
CA ILE A 135 5.37 -4.94 4.75
C ILE A 135 5.81 -5.17 6.22
N PRO A 136 4.90 -5.16 7.24
CA PRO A 136 5.29 -5.32 8.65
C PRO A 136 6.13 -6.56 8.93
N GLY A 137 5.83 -7.70 8.29
CA GLY A 137 6.58 -8.95 8.46
C GLY A 137 8.03 -8.86 8.01
N MET A 138 8.38 -7.85 7.21
CA MET A 138 9.69 -7.71 6.59
C MET A 138 10.48 -6.50 7.05
N VAL A 139 9.92 -5.68 7.95
CA VAL A 139 10.60 -4.48 8.48
C VAL A 139 11.99 -4.84 9.02
N SER A 140 12.13 -6.00 9.68
CA SER A 140 13.41 -6.49 10.18
C SER A 140 14.44 -6.73 9.06
N VAL A 141 14.04 -7.38 7.97
CA VAL A 141 14.93 -7.68 6.82
C VAL A 141 15.31 -6.40 6.10
N VAL A 142 14.34 -5.52 5.83
CA VAL A 142 14.56 -4.21 5.22
C VAL A 142 15.48 -3.35 6.10
N GLY A 143 15.32 -3.40 7.43
CA GLY A 143 16.18 -2.71 8.37
C GLY A 143 17.64 -3.18 8.34
N VAL A 144 17.85 -4.51 8.32
CA VAL A 144 19.21 -5.09 8.20
C VAL A 144 19.83 -4.74 6.86
N LEU A 145 19.10 -4.89 5.76
CA LEU A 145 19.58 -4.52 4.42
C LEU A 145 19.92 -3.03 4.35
N GLY A 146 19.06 -2.16 4.89
CA GLY A 146 19.28 -0.72 4.97
C GLY A 146 20.53 -0.34 5.78
N LEU A 147 20.80 -1.05 6.89
CA LEU A 147 22.01 -0.85 7.68
C LEU A 147 23.27 -1.25 6.90
N ILE A 148 23.27 -2.43 6.27
CA ILE A 148 24.38 -2.89 5.41
C ILE A 148 24.63 -1.88 4.30
N PHE A 149 23.56 -1.41 3.67
CA PHE A 149 23.61 -0.44 2.59
C PHE A 149 24.19 0.91 3.03
N TYR A 150 23.79 1.42 4.20
CA TYR A 150 24.33 2.64 4.78
C TYR A 150 25.82 2.50 5.10
N VAL A 151 26.23 1.41 5.77
CA VAL A 151 27.63 1.15 6.12
C VAL A 151 28.48 1.04 4.85
N ALA A 152 28.00 0.31 3.83
CA ALA A 152 28.67 0.20 2.54
C ALA A 152 28.80 1.56 1.84
N SER A 153 27.77 2.42 1.91
CA SER A 153 27.80 3.77 1.32
C SER A 153 28.86 4.65 1.96
N VAL A 154 28.95 4.64 3.30
CA VAL A 154 30.00 5.38 4.02
C VAL A 154 31.38 4.82 3.68
N LEU A 155 31.53 3.51 3.59
CA LEU A 155 32.80 2.87 3.28
C LEU A 155 33.25 3.18 1.86
N ALA A 156 32.38 3.06 0.86
CA ALA A 156 32.66 3.41 -0.54
C ALA A 156 33.05 4.89 -0.69
N THR A 157 32.36 5.80 0.03
CA THR A 157 32.70 7.23 0.04
C THR A 157 34.13 7.45 0.53
N LYS A 158 34.54 6.77 1.61
CA LYS A 158 35.88 6.92 2.18
C LYS A 158 36.96 6.26 1.34
N LEU A 159 36.68 5.08 0.77
CA LEU A 159 37.64 4.28 0.02
C LEU A 159 37.91 4.85 -1.38
N PHE A 160 36.87 5.30 -2.08
CA PHE A 160 36.96 5.66 -3.49
C PHE A 160 36.71 7.16 -3.73
N GLY A 161 35.79 7.77 -2.98
CA GLY A 161 35.32 9.15 -3.23
C GLY A 161 36.32 10.27 -2.98
N THR A 162 37.41 9.99 -2.25
CA THR A 162 38.46 10.99 -1.97
C THR A 162 39.52 11.08 -3.06
N TYR A 163 39.51 10.15 -4.01
CA TYR A 163 40.48 10.12 -5.10
C TYR A 163 40.16 11.21 -6.14
N PRO A 164 41.17 11.92 -6.67
CA PRO A 164 40.97 13.03 -7.62
C PRO A 164 40.69 12.51 -9.05
N ASP A 165 39.70 11.63 -9.20
CA ASP A 165 39.18 11.16 -10.47
C ASP A 165 37.71 11.61 -10.62
N PRO A 166 37.30 12.17 -11.78
CA PRO A 166 35.93 12.66 -11.97
C PRO A 166 34.86 11.59 -11.75
N ASN A 167 35.10 10.35 -12.19
CA ASN A 167 34.13 9.26 -12.04
C ASN A 167 34.02 8.84 -10.56
N MET A 168 35.15 8.78 -9.85
CA MET A 168 35.14 8.44 -8.42
C MET A 168 34.42 9.49 -7.58
N GLN A 169 34.55 10.77 -7.92
CA GLN A 169 33.84 11.86 -7.25
C GLN A 169 32.34 11.87 -7.60
N GLU A 170 31.98 11.55 -8.84
CA GLU A 170 30.57 11.43 -9.25
C GLU A 170 29.88 10.26 -8.55
N TRP A 171 30.50 9.09 -8.53
CA TRP A 171 29.90 7.86 -7.99
C TRP A 171 30.02 7.75 -6.47
N PHE A 172 31.15 8.20 -5.90
CA PHE A 172 31.47 7.97 -4.49
C PHE A 172 31.81 9.25 -3.72
N GLY A 173 31.78 10.44 -4.32
CA GLY A 173 32.20 11.68 -3.66
C GLY A 173 31.32 12.14 -2.49
N SER A 174 30.12 11.57 -2.34
CA SER A 174 29.27 11.77 -1.17
C SER A 174 28.60 10.46 -0.75
N ILE A 175 28.05 10.42 0.47
CA ILE A 175 27.28 9.27 0.97
C ILE A 175 26.06 9.02 0.07
N GLY A 176 25.40 10.08 -0.42
CA GLY A 176 24.24 9.97 -1.30
C GLY A 176 24.60 9.43 -2.69
N ALA A 177 25.72 9.92 -3.27
CA ALA A 177 26.25 9.38 -4.51
C ALA A 177 26.61 7.90 -4.37
N SER A 178 27.36 7.55 -3.32
CA SER A 178 27.73 6.15 -3.03
C SER A 178 26.51 5.26 -2.86
N ALA A 179 25.48 5.74 -2.15
CA ALA A 179 24.22 5.03 -1.98
C ALA A 179 23.51 4.79 -3.32
N TYR A 180 23.50 5.79 -4.22
CA TYR A 180 22.92 5.63 -5.55
C TYR A 180 23.70 4.61 -6.41
N THR A 181 25.04 4.72 -6.45
CA THR A 181 25.87 3.77 -7.20
C THR A 181 25.79 2.36 -6.63
N LEU A 182 25.77 2.20 -5.30
CA LEU A 182 25.57 0.89 -4.68
C LEU A 182 24.17 0.32 -4.94
N PHE A 183 23.16 1.18 -5.15
CA PHE A 183 21.81 0.74 -5.53
C PHE A 183 21.82 0.19 -6.95
N GLN A 184 22.47 0.90 -7.88
CA GLN A 184 22.72 0.44 -9.24
C GLN A 184 23.45 -0.92 -9.24
N ILE A 185 24.53 -1.05 -8.46
CA ILE A 185 25.27 -2.32 -8.30
C ILE A 185 24.38 -3.43 -7.71
N MET A 186 23.55 -3.14 -6.71
CA MET A 186 22.61 -4.11 -6.13
C MET A 186 21.60 -4.62 -7.17
N THR A 187 21.17 -3.77 -8.11
CA THR A 187 20.31 -4.18 -9.25
C THR A 187 21.07 -4.91 -10.36
N LEU A 188 22.39 -5.09 -10.21
CA LEU A 188 23.30 -5.66 -11.19
C LEU A 188 23.34 -4.89 -12.52
N GLU A 189 22.86 -3.66 -12.55
CA GLU A 189 22.88 -2.80 -13.72
C GLU A 189 24.29 -2.26 -13.92
N SER A 190 24.92 -2.62 -15.05
CA SER A 190 26.27 -2.18 -15.45
C SER A 190 27.34 -2.26 -14.35
N TRP A 191 27.15 -3.11 -13.34
CA TRP A 191 27.96 -3.07 -12.12
C TRP A 191 29.45 -3.31 -12.38
N SER A 192 29.78 -4.24 -13.29
CA SER A 192 31.17 -4.56 -13.63
C SER A 192 31.76 -3.56 -14.62
N MET A 193 31.17 -3.43 -15.81
CA MET A 193 31.72 -2.60 -16.89
C MET A 193 31.59 -1.10 -16.62
N GLY A 194 30.51 -0.67 -15.98
CA GLY A 194 30.21 0.73 -15.73
C GLY A 194 30.81 1.28 -14.44
N VAL A 195 31.09 0.44 -13.44
CA VAL A 195 31.58 0.91 -12.13
C VAL A 195 32.83 0.17 -11.67
N VAL A 196 32.76 -1.14 -11.44
CA VAL A 196 33.83 -1.87 -10.74
C VAL A 196 35.11 -1.98 -11.57
N ARG A 197 35.05 -2.18 -12.89
CA ARG A 197 36.24 -2.23 -13.75
C ARG A 197 36.97 -0.89 -13.83
N PRO A 198 36.30 0.24 -14.13
CA PRO A 198 36.94 1.56 -14.01
C PRO A 198 37.50 1.82 -12.60
N THR A 199 36.79 1.41 -11.56
CA THR A 199 37.29 1.52 -10.18
C THR A 199 38.54 0.66 -9.97
N MET A 200 38.63 -0.53 -10.56
CA MET A 200 39.80 -1.41 -10.47
C MET A 200 41.03 -0.93 -11.22
N GLU A 201 40.86 -0.09 -12.24
CA GLU A 201 41.99 0.57 -12.92
C GLU A 201 42.75 1.49 -11.97
N LEU A 202 42.05 2.11 -11.01
CA LEU A 202 42.62 2.95 -9.95
C LEU A 202 42.93 2.16 -8.67
N PHE A 203 42.06 1.20 -8.32
CA PHE A 203 42.09 0.42 -7.10
C PHE A 203 42.00 -1.09 -7.41
N PRO A 204 43.11 -1.77 -7.72
CA PRO A 204 43.08 -3.18 -8.14
C PRO A 204 42.40 -4.15 -7.17
N TRP A 205 42.30 -3.79 -5.89
CA TRP A 205 41.64 -4.58 -4.83
C TRP A 205 40.13 -4.31 -4.69
N ALA A 206 39.56 -3.37 -5.45
CA ALA A 206 38.17 -2.93 -5.30
C ALA A 206 37.14 -4.06 -5.42
N TRP A 207 37.44 -5.12 -6.21
CA TRP A 207 36.61 -6.32 -6.29
C TRP A 207 36.34 -6.96 -4.92
N SER A 208 37.28 -6.86 -3.97
CA SER A 208 37.13 -7.43 -2.63
C SER A 208 36.10 -6.69 -1.77
N PHE A 209 35.72 -5.47 -2.15
CA PHE A 209 34.60 -4.73 -1.57
C PHE A 209 33.29 -5.04 -2.32
N PHE A 210 33.29 -4.92 -3.65
CA PHE A 210 32.06 -5.01 -4.44
C PHE A 210 31.50 -6.44 -4.56
N ILE A 211 32.35 -7.47 -4.68
CA ILE A 211 31.86 -8.85 -4.83
C ILE A 211 31.15 -9.33 -3.56
N PRO A 212 31.72 -9.18 -2.34
CA PRO A 212 30.98 -9.52 -1.12
C PRO A 212 29.71 -8.69 -0.94
N PHE A 213 29.74 -7.39 -1.28
CA PHE A 213 28.55 -6.54 -1.26
C PHE A 213 27.44 -7.14 -2.14
N ILE A 214 27.74 -7.46 -3.41
CA ILE A 214 26.79 -8.05 -4.35
C ILE A 214 26.24 -9.38 -3.84
N ILE A 215 27.08 -10.27 -3.32
CA ILE A 215 26.64 -11.57 -2.79
C ILE A 215 25.65 -11.36 -1.63
N ILE A 216 26.02 -10.51 -0.66
CA ILE A 216 25.21 -10.24 0.52
C ILE A 216 23.88 -9.59 0.12
N THR A 217 23.90 -8.55 -0.71
CA THR A 217 22.67 -7.84 -1.09
C THR A 217 21.78 -8.67 -2.00
N SER A 218 22.34 -9.43 -2.95
CA SER A 218 21.55 -10.30 -3.82
C SER A 218 20.88 -11.41 -3.02
N PHE A 219 21.62 -12.02 -2.09
CA PHE A 219 21.07 -13.03 -1.18
C PHE A 219 19.99 -12.45 -0.27
N ALA A 220 20.21 -11.26 0.30
CA ALA A 220 19.23 -10.58 1.15
C ALA A 220 17.94 -10.24 0.38
N VAL A 221 18.05 -9.72 -0.85
CA VAL A 221 16.89 -9.42 -1.71
C VAL A 221 16.13 -10.70 -2.05
N LEU A 222 16.84 -11.78 -2.42
CA LEU A 222 16.21 -13.07 -2.70
C LEU A 222 15.48 -13.63 -1.48
N ASN A 223 16.10 -13.59 -0.30
CA ASN A 223 15.46 -14.03 0.94
C ASN A 223 14.29 -13.14 1.34
N PHE A 224 14.35 -11.84 1.03
CA PHE A 224 13.20 -10.94 1.20
C PHE A 224 12.03 -11.39 0.33
N PHE A 225 12.25 -11.68 -0.96
CA PHE A 225 11.21 -12.21 -1.86
C PHE A 225 10.65 -13.55 -1.38
N ILE A 226 11.51 -14.49 -0.99
CA ILE A 226 11.08 -15.78 -0.44
C ILE A 226 10.26 -15.56 0.84
N GLY A 227 10.69 -14.66 1.72
CA GLY A 227 9.97 -14.29 2.93
C GLY A 227 8.55 -13.79 2.64
N ILE A 228 8.37 -12.95 1.61
CA ILE A 228 7.03 -12.49 1.17
C ILE A 228 6.15 -13.65 0.75
N ILE A 229 6.69 -14.53 -0.07
CA ILE A 229 5.94 -15.65 -0.64
C ILE A 229 5.56 -16.63 0.47
N VAL A 230 6.49 -16.95 1.36
CA VAL A 230 6.26 -17.86 2.49
C VAL A 230 5.23 -17.27 3.45
N ASP A 231 5.34 -16.00 3.85
CA ASP A 231 4.36 -15.33 4.73
C ASP A 231 2.96 -15.33 4.10
N SER A 232 2.88 -15.01 2.80
CA SER A 232 1.61 -15.03 2.06
C SER A 232 1.00 -16.43 1.98
N MET A 233 1.81 -17.46 1.72
CA MET A 233 1.36 -18.86 1.69
C MET A 233 0.90 -19.33 3.08
N GLN A 234 1.62 -18.96 4.14
CA GLN A 234 1.25 -19.29 5.52
C GLN A 234 -0.07 -18.65 5.93
N ILE A 235 -0.35 -17.42 5.51
CA ILE A 235 -1.66 -16.77 5.75
C ILE A 235 -2.79 -17.57 5.09
N VAL A 236 -2.61 -18.00 3.84
CA VAL A 236 -3.61 -18.80 3.11
C VAL A 236 -3.81 -20.16 3.78
N GLN A 237 -2.74 -20.87 4.11
CA GLN A 237 -2.82 -22.16 4.82
C GLN A 237 -3.54 -22.03 6.15
N LYS A 238 -3.22 -21.00 6.94
CA LYS A 238 -3.88 -20.77 8.23
C LYS A 238 -5.37 -20.43 8.09
N GLN A 239 -5.77 -19.74 7.02
CA GLN A 239 -7.17 -19.50 6.71
C GLN A 239 -7.89 -20.81 6.36
N GLU A 240 -7.29 -21.67 5.53
CA GLU A 240 -7.86 -22.98 5.18
C GLU A 240 -7.97 -23.91 6.39
N GLU A 241 -6.95 -23.98 7.25
CA GLU A 241 -6.98 -24.74 8.50
C GLU A 241 -8.10 -24.26 9.43
N THR A 242 -8.26 -22.95 9.59
CA THR A 242 -9.32 -22.38 10.45
C THR A 242 -10.71 -22.75 9.93
N ILE A 243 -10.92 -22.69 8.61
CA ILE A 243 -12.19 -23.09 7.98
C ILE A 243 -12.45 -24.59 8.21
N SER A 244 -11.44 -25.43 8.02
CA SER A 244 -11.56 -26.88 8.25
C SER A 244 -11.85 -27.21 9.72
N ASP A 245 -11.20 -26.54 10.66
CA ASP A 245 -11.43 -26.71 12.10
C ASP A 245 -12.83 -26.28 12.53
N GLU A 246 -13.35 -25.18 11.97
CA GLU A 246 -14.73 -24.74 12.19
C GLU A 246 -15.75 -25.73 11.64
N GLU A 247 -15.50 -26.26 10.44
CA GLU A 247 -16.36 -27.29 9.83
C GLU A 247 -16.36 -28.58 10.67
N ASN A 248 -15.19 -29.05 11.10
CA ASN A 248 -15.05 -30.22 11.96
C ASN A 248 -15.77 -30.03 13.31
N LYS A 249 -15.61 -28.87 13.96
CA LYS A 249 -16.35 -28.54 15.19
C LYS A 249 -17.86 -28.57 14.96
N HIS A 250 -18.33 -28.05 13.83
CA HIS A 250 -19.74 -28.08 13.47
C HIS A 250 -20.27 -29.51 13.29
N ILE A 251 -19.50 -30.40 12.67
CA ILE A 251 -19.82 -31.83 12.51
C ILE A 251 -19.88 -32.51 13.87
N THR A 252 -18.82 -32.41 14.68
CA THR A 252 -18.77 -33.03 16.02
C THR A 252 -19.91 -32.53 16.91
N MET A 253 -20.23 -31.24 16.88
CA MET A 253 -21.31 -30.68 17.69
C MET A 253 -22.69 -31.17 17.22
N ARG A 254 -22.87 -31.40 15.92
CA ARG A 254 -24.10 -31.99 15.37
C ARG A 254 -24.26 -33.45 15.80
N GLU A 255 -23.19 -34.23 15.73
CA GLU A 255 -23.17 -35.63 16.19
C GLU A 255 -23.44 -35.73 17.69
N TYR A 256 -22.80 -34.88 18.50
CA TYR A 256 -23.04 -34.82 19.94
C TYR A 256 -24.51 -34.53 20.27
N LYS A 257 -25.14 -33.56 19.58
CA LYS A 257 -26.57 -33.25 19.76
C LYS A 257 -27.47 -34.43 19.38
N LEU A 258 -27.14 -35.17 18.31
CA LEU A 258 -27.88 -36.35 17.89
C LEU A 258 -27.76 -37.48 18.92
N LEU A 259 -26.55 -37.75 19.40
CA LEU A 259 -26.28 -38.76 20.41
C LEU A 259 -27.02 -38.44 21.72
N LYS A 260 -26.96 -37.19 22.18
CA LYS A 260 -27.69 -36.74 23.37
C LYS A 260 -29.20 -36.97 23.22
N LYS A 261 -29.76 -36.60 22.06
CA LYS A 261 -31.19 -36.83 21.77
C LYS A 261 -31.56 -38.31 21.78
N GLN A 262 -30.70 -39.19 21.29
CA GLN A 262 -30.91 -40.65 21.35
C GLN A 262 -30.84 -41.16 22.79
N LEU A 263 -29.90 -40.66 23.59
CA LEU A 263 -29.72 -41.05 24.99
C LEU A 263 -30.94 -40.64 25.84
N ASP A 264 -31.44 -39.42 25.65
CA ASP A 264 -32.65 -38.91 26.31
C ASP A 264 -33.89 -39.76 25.95
N LEU A 265 -33.97 -40.21 24.70
CA LEU A 265 -35.07 -41.05 24.22
C LEU A 265 -35.00 -42.48 24.79
N LEU A 266 -33.80 -43.04 24.94
CA LEU A 266 -33.57 -44.33 25.58
C LEU A 266 -33.89 -44.29 27.08
N THR A 267 -33.44 -43.26 27.78
CA THR A 267 -33.74 -43.07 29.22
C THR A 267 -35.24 -42.90 29.45
N THR A 268 -35.93 -42.16 28.58
CA THR A 268 -37.40 -42.03 28.63
C THR A 268 -38.08 -43.40 28.45
N LYS A 269 -37.70 -44.17 27.42
CA LYS A 269 -38.24 -45.53 27.19
C LYS A 269 -37.97 -46.50 28.34
N LEU A 270 -36.79 -46.45 28.95
CA LEU A 270 -36.46 -47.28 30.11
C LEU A 270 -37.34 -46.94 31.33
N GLY A 271 -37.59 -45.65 31.56
CA GLY A 271 -38.52 -45.20 32.62
C GLY A 271 -39.96 -45.66 32.37
N GLU A 272 -40.44 -45.59 31.13
CA GLU A 272 -41.76 -46.12 30.75
C GLU A 272 -41.87 -47.63 30.98
N LEU A 273 -40.83 -48.40 30.62
CA LEU A 273 -40.78 -49.85 30.82
C LEU A 273 -40.72 -50.24 32.30
N GLN A 274 -39.99 -49.48 33.14
CA GLN A 274 -39.98 -49.70 34.59
C GLN A 274 -41.37 -49.44 35.20
N ASN A 275 -42.03 -48.36 34.83
CA ASN A 275 -43.39 -48.06 35.27
C ASN A 275 -44.43 -49.11 34.81
N GLN A 276 -44.25 -49.71 33.62
CA GLN A 276 -45.10 -50.81 33.16
C GLN A 276 -44.86 -52.11 33.93
N ARG A 277 -43.65 -52.31 34.47
CA ARG A 277 -43.30 -53.48 35.28
C ARG A 277 -43.79 -53.35 36.73
N GLU A 278 -43.88 -52.14 37.27
CA GLU A 278 -44.41 -51.90 38.63
C GLU A 278 -45.95 -51.91 38.69
N ASN A 279 -46.63 -51.70 37.56
CA ASN A 279 -48.09 -51.69 37.46
C ASN A 279 -48.72 -53.03 37.00
N ASN A 280 -47.91 -54.08 36.83
CA ASN A 280 -48.34 -55.46 36.52
C ASN A 280 -47.92 -56.39 37.64
#